data_AF-A0A5S9M9S5-F1
#
_entry.id   AF-A0A5S9M9S5-F1
#
_cell.length_a   1.000
_cell.length_b   1.000
_cell.length_c   1.000
_cell.angle_alpha   90.00
_cell.angle_beta   90.00
_cell.angle_gamma   90.00
#
_symmetry.space_group_name_H-M   'P 1'
#
loop_
_entity.id
_entity.type
_entity.pdbx_description
1 polymer ?
#
loop_
_entity_poly.entity_id
_entity_poly.type
_entity_poly.pdbx_seq_one_letter_code
_entity_poly.pdbx_strand_id
1 'polypeptide(L)'
;MASSLSEGGAVATPQESAEANTQTAASEYSRTNPFYAEVLENINLNGRGSNKETRHLELSLEGSGLVYEPGDSLGIYPTNDPALVDELITACGWNAEEAVTVHKNGDTLPLKEALTSHFEITVLTKPLLQKMASFTKSEALQVLFRRRKRRKVKSIYSRKRFSRCCS
;
A
#
# COMPACT_ATOMS: atom_id res chain seq x y z
N MET A 1 -11.38 43.88 -79.29
CA MET A 1 -10.99 42.51 -78.93
C MET A 1 -9.71 42.64 -78.09
N ALA A 2 -9.78 42.96 -76.78
CA ALA A 2 -9.90 42.00 -75.66
C ALA A 2 -8.83 40.88 -75.80
N SER A 3 -7.85 40.67 -74.92
CA SER A 3 -7.86 40.78 -73.45
C SER A 3 -6.45 40.84 -72.84
N SER A 4 -6.41 41.36 -71.62
CA SER A 4 -5.36 41.37 -70.60
C SER A 4 -5.25 40.06 -69.80
N LEU A 5 -4.24 40.01 -68.90
CA LEU A 5 -3.99 39.15 -67.69
C LEU A 5 -2.73 38.27 -67.88
N SER A 6 -1.55 38.52 -67.29
CA SER A 6 -1.07 38.76 -65.91
C SER A 6 -0.83 37.50 -65.06
N GLU A 7 0.45 37.37 -64.69
CA GLU A 7 1.23 36.52 -63.78
C GLU A 7 0.57 35.62 -62.71
N GLY A 8 1.28 34.52 -62.38
CA GLY A 8 1.05 33.70 -61.19
C GLY A 8 2.25 32.81 -60.88
N GLY A 9 3.26 33.38 -60.20
CA GLY A 9 4.45 32.69 -59.72
C GLY A 9 4.21 31.85 -58.46
N ALA A 10 5.06 30.83 -58.29
CA ALA A 10 5.08 29.89 -57.18
C ALA A 10 5.53 30.55 -55.86
N VAL A 11 4.84 30.22 -54.76
CA VAL A 11 5.41 30.30 -53.41
C VAL A 11 4.89 29.12 -52.59
N ALA A 12 5.82 28.30 -52.13
CA ALA A 12 5.58 27.25 -51.15
C ALA A 12 5.48 27.87 -49.74
N THR A 13 4.41 27.55 -49.01
CA THR A 13 4.26 27.87 -47.59
C THR A 13 4.82 26.74 -46.71
N PRO A 14 5.63 27.04 -45.69
CA PRO A 14 6.00 26.06 -44.65
C PRO A 14 4.84 25.81 -43.69
N GLN A 15 4.61 24.54 -43.35
CA GLN A 15 3.78 24.13 -42.23
C GLN A 15 4.57 24.31 -40.92
N GLU A 16 4.03 25.10 -39.99
CA GLU A 16 4.45 25.12 -38.60
C GLU A 16 3.20 25.00 -37.73
N SER A 17 2.92 23.77 -37.30
CA SER A 17 2.02 23.50 -36.17
C SER A 17 2.89 22.83 -35.12
N ALA A 18 3.26 23.61 -34.11
CA ALA A 18 4.01 23.15 -32.96
C ALA A 18 3.21 22.03 -32.27
N GLU A 19 3.66 20.80 -32.45
CA GLU A 19 3.32 19.72 -31.54
C GLU A 19 3.98 20.07 -30.21
N ALA A 20 3.19 20.64 -29.30
CA ALA A 20 3.54 20.76 -27.91
C ALA A 20 3.79 19.34 -27.39
N ASN A 21 5.06 18.98 -27.36
CA ASN A 21 5.56 17.78 -26.72
C ASN A 21 5.29 17.92 -25.21
N THR A 22 4.07 17.58 -24.78
CA THR A 22 3.78 17.25 -23.39
C THR A 22 4.52 15.95 -23.08
N GLN A 23 5.84 16.08 -22.88
CA GLN A 23 6.60 15.14 -22.08
C GLN A 23 5.99 15.21 -20.69
N THR A 24 5.03 14.33 -20.44
CA THR A 24 4.65 13.96 -19.08
C THR A 24 5.94 13.51 -18.42
N ALA A 25 6.55 14.40 -17.63
CA ALA A 25 7.69 14.04 -16.81
C ALA A 25 7.25 12.84 -15.96
N ALA A 26 7.82 11.68 -16.23
CA ALA A 26 7.53 10.50 -15.44
C ALA A 26 7.88 10.84 -14.00
N SER A 27 6.90 10.78 -13.09
CA SER A 27 7.13 11.03 -11.68
C SER A 27 8.22 10.10 -11.18
N GLU A 28 9.21 10.61 -10.43
CA GLU A 28 10.25 9.79 -9.81
C GLU A 28 9.68 8.75 -8.82
N TYR A 29 8.44 8.97 -8.41
CA TYR A 29 7.70 8.10 -7.50
C TYR A 29 7.00 6.96 -8.23
N SER A 30 7.11 5.78 -7.63
CA SER A 30 6.55 4.54 -8.14
C SER A 30 6.22 3.59 -7.00
N ARG A 31 5.68 2.41 -7.33
CA ARG A 31 5.41 1.37 -6.34
C ARG A 31 6.66 0.98 -5.52
N THR A 32 7.85 1.02 -6.11
CA THR A 32 9.12 0.68 -5.43
C THR A 32 9.85 1.90 -4.86
N ASN A 33 9.36 3.11 -5.13
CA ASN A 33 9.87 4.37 -4.60
C ASN A 33 8.68 5.27 -4.22
N PRO A 34 7.99 5.02 -3.10
CA PRO A 34 6.77 5.75 -2.74
C PRO A 34 7.08 7.20 -2.33
N PHE A 35 6.13 8.10 -2.56
CA PHE A 35 6.19 9.47 -2.06
C PHE A 35 5.72 9.55 -0.60
N TYR A 36 6.47 10.27 0.24
CA TYR A 36 6.07 10.58 1.61
C TYR A 36 5.19 11.84 1.63
N ALA A 37 3.88 11.64 1.45
CA ALA A 37 2.89 12.71 1.50
C ALA A 37 2.54 13.11 2.94
N GLU A 38 2.42 14.41 3.20
CA GLU A 38 1.87 14.92 4.45
C GLU A 38 0.35 14.71 4.50
N VAL A 39 -0.18 14.33 5.67
CA VAL A 39 -1.63 14.23 5.89
C VAL A 39 -2.17 15.59 6.33
N LEU A 40 -2.90 16.27 5.46
CA LEU A 40 -3.48 17.58 5.71
C LEU A 40 -4.75 17.49 6.57
N GLU A 41 -5.62 16.53 6.26
CA GLU A 41 -6.84 16.28 7.01
C GLU A 41 -7.07 14.80 7.27
N ASN A 42 -7.72 14.51 8.41
CA ASN A 42 -8.05 13.15 8.82
C ASN A 42 -9.35 13.10 9.64
N ILE A 43 -10.49 13.04 8.95
CA ILE A 43 -11.82 13.19 9.56
C ILE A 43 -12.57 11.86 9.54
N ASN A 44 -13.13 11.43 10.68
CA ASN A 44 -14.07 10.31 10.71
C ASN A 44 -15.45 10.77 10.21
N LEU A 45 -15.93 10.14 9.13
CA LEU A 45 -17.22 10.43 8.50
C LEU A 45 -18.42 9.76 9.20
N ASN A 46 -18.18 8.94 10.22
CA ASN A 46 -19.24 8.25 10.94
C ASN A 46 -19.74 9.05 12.14
N GLY A 47 -21.04 8.91 12.42
CA GLY A 47 -21.65 9.45 13.63
C GLY A 47 -21.21 8.74 14.92
N ARG A 48 -21.47 9.40 16.06
CA ARG A 48 -21.20 8.84 17.39
C ARG A 48 -21.93 7.51 17.57
N GLY A 49 -21.24 6.52 18.14
CA GLY A 49 -21.80 5.19 18.41
C GLY A 49 -21.83 4.24 17.20
N SER A 50 -21.27 4.64 16.05
CA SER A 50 -21.10 3.71 14.92
C SER A 50 -20.08 2.62 15.25
N ASN A 51 -20.39 1.39 14.85
CA ASN A 51 -19.44 0.26 14.88
C ASN A 51 -18.49 0.24 13.67
N LYS A 52 -18.59 1.23 12.78
CA LYS A 52 -17.75 1.39 11.58
C LYS A 52 -16.97 2.69 11.66
N GLU A 53 -15.81 2.68 11.03
CA GLU A 53 -14.95 3.83 10.88
C GLU A 53 -14.56 3.97 9.39
N THR A 54 -14.81 5.15 8.84
CA THR A 54 -14.64 5.54 7.45
C THR A 54 -14.08 6.95 7.53
N ARG A 55 -12.91 7.16 6.94
CA ARG A 55 -12.15 8.38 7.13
C ARG A 55 -11.99 9.13 5.80
N HIS A 56 -12.19 10.43 5.84
CA HIS A 56 -11.76 11.37 4.81
C HIS A 56 -10.31 11.73 5.10
N LEU A 57 -9.44 11.48 4.12
CA LEU A 57 -8.01 11.76 4.21
C LEU A 57 -7.64 12.72 3.08
N GLU A 58 -6.97 13.81 3.42
CA GLU A 58 -6.37 14.72 2.46
C GLU A 58 -4.85 14.59 2.55
N LEU A 59 -4.20 14.37 1.41
CA LEU A 59 -2.77 14.15 1.32
C LEU A 59 -2.16 15.25 0.45
N SER A 60 -1.14 15.93 0.97
CA SER A 60 -0.39 16.92 0.19
C SER A 60 0.47 16.20 -0.85
N LEU A 61 0.32 16.59 -2.11
CA LEU A 61 1.17 16.17 -3.23
C LEU A 61 2.15 17.28 -3.64
N GLU A 62 2.26 18.35 -2.85
CA GLU A 62 3.16 19.46 -3.14
C GLU A 62 4.61 18.96 -3.27
N GLY A 63 5.31 19.43 -4.30
CA GLY A 63 6.68 19.03 -4.60
C GLY A 63 6.85 17.61 -5.16
N SER A 64 5.77 16.81 -5.27
CA SER A 64 5.88 15.42 -5.79
C SER A 64 5.91 15.33 -7.31
N GLY A 65 5.33 16.31 -8.02
CA GLY A 65 5.11 16.23 -9.47
C GLY A 65 4.13 15.12 -9.88
N LEU A 66 3.42 14.48 -8.94
CA LEU A 66 2.43 13.46 -9.24
C LEU A 66 1.19 14.09 -9.87
N VAL A 67 0.71 13.46 -10.95
CA VAL A 67 -0.52 13.81 -11.65
C VAL A 67 -1.43 12.59 -11.61
N TYR A 68 -2.71 12.81 -11.33
CA TYR A 68 -3.72 11.75 -11.27
C TYR A 68 -5.04 12.25 -11.87
N GLU A 69 -5.86 11.32 -12.35
CA GLU A 69 -7.17 11.57 -12.92
C GLU A 69 -8.29 10.96 -12.07
N PRO A 70 -9.54 11.48 -12.17
CA PRO A 70 -10.67 10.87 -11.51
C PRO A 70 -10.86 9.40 -11.93
N GLY A 71 -10.80 8.50 -10.96
CA GLY A 71 -10.87 7.05 -11.19
C GLY A 71 -9.56 6.32 -10.89
N ASP A 72 -8.45 7.05 -10.79
CA ASP A 72 -7.17 6.48 -10.36
C ASP A 72 -7.21 5.99 -8.90
N SER A 73 -6.37 5.02 -8.61
CA SER A 73 -6.23 4.43 -7.27
C SER A 73 -4.91 4.82 -6.63
N LEU A 74 -4.95 5.14 -5.35
CA LEU A 74 -3.77 5.45 -4.54
C LEU A 74 -3.27 4.21 -3.81
N GLY A 75 -1.98 3.90 -3.95
CA GLY A 75 -1.29 2.90 -3.14
C GLY A 75 -0.73 3.52 -1.87
N ILE A 76 -1.15 3.04 -0.70
CA ILE A 76 -0.62 3.45 0.61
C ILE A 76 0.21 2.31 1.18
N TYR A 77 1.39 2.65 1.70
CA TYR A 77 2.28 1.73 2.40
C TYR A 77 2.15 1.93 3.92
N PRO A 78 1.38 1.08 4.63
CA PRO A 78 1.21 1.20 6.06
C PRO A 78 2.39 0.61 6.83
N THR A 79 2.55 1.08 8.06
CA THR A 79 3.40 0.45 9.08
C THR A 79 2.51 -0.22 10.13
N ASN A 80 3.00 -1.30 10.74
CA ASN A 80 2.31 -1.95 11.85
C ASN A 80 2.42 -1.12 13.13
N ASP A 81 1.42 -1.26 14.01
CA ASP A 81 1.42 -0.65 15.34
C ASP A 81 2.66 -1.13 16.14
N PRO A 82 3.53 -0.21 16.61
CA PRO A 82 4.70 -0.57 17.41
C PRO A 82 4.36 -1.39 18.65
N ALA A 83 3.21 -1.13 19.28
CA ALA A 83 2.77 -1.88 20.46
C ALA A 83 2.45 -3.34 20.11
N LEU A 84 1.86 -3.60 18.94
CA LEU A 84 1.59 -4.96 18.45
C LEU A 84 2.90 -5.70 18.12
N VAL A 85 3.87 -4.99 17.52
CA VAL A 85 5.20 -5.55 17.24
C VAL A 85 5.89 -5.95 18.54
N ASP A 86 5.90 -5.06 19.53
CA ASP A 86 6.52 -5.33 20.84
C ASP A 86 5.81 -6.45 21.61
N GLU A 87 4.47 -6.51 21.56
CA GLU A 87 3.68 -7.62 22.14
C GLU A 87 4.08 -8.95 21.50
N LEU A 88 4.22 -8.99 20.17
CA LEU A 88 4.58 -10.20 19.44
C LEU A 88 6.00 -10.67 19.76
N ILE A 89 6.98 -9.76 19.76
CA ILE A 89 8.38 -10.08 20.09
C ILE A 89 8.46 -10.63 21.52
N THR A 90 7.78 -9.97 22.46
CA THR A 90 7.75 -10.39 23.87
C THR A 90 7.08 -11.75 24.04
N ALA A 91 5.93 -11.97 23.41
CA ALA A 91 5.20 -13.23 23.51
C ALA A 91 5.98 -14.43 22.95
N CYS A 92 6.81 -14.20 21.94
CA CYS A 92 7.65 -15.23 21.34
C CYS A 92 9.04 -15.35 21.99
N GLY A 93 9.44 -14.40 22.84
CA GLY A 93 10.78 -14.36 23.45
C GLY A 93 11.90 -14.14 22.43
N TRP A 94 11.64 -13.38 21.37
CA TRP A 94 12.61 -13.08 20.32
C TRP A 94 13.50 -11.88 20.67
N ASN A 95 14.68 -11.81 20.06
CA ASN A 95 15.54 -10.63 20.14
C ASN A 95 15.15 -9.62 19.05
N ALA A 96 14.79 -8.40 19.45
CA ALA A 96 14.38 -7.33 18.53
C ALA A 96 15.47 -6.93 17.53
N GLU A 97 16.74 -7.05 17.93
CA GLU A 97 17.92 -6.67 17.13
C GLU A 97 18.47 -7.83 16.30
N GLU A 98 17.82 -8.99 16.32
CA GLU A 98 18.23 -10.13 15.52
C GLU A 98 18.11 -9.79 14.03
N ALA A 99 19.21 -9.95 13.29
CA ALA A 99 19.23 -9.69 11.86
C ALA A 99 18.43 -10.76 11.11
N VAL A 100 17.36 -10.34 10.43
CA VAL A 100 16.49 -11.21 9.64
C VAL A 100 16.53 -10.82 8.17
N THR A 101 16.50 -11.81 7.29
CA THR A 101 16.44 -11.58 5.84
C THR A 101 15.03 -11.22 5.42
N VAL A 102 14.87 -10.06 4.78
CA VAL A 102 13.56 -9.50 4.43
C VAL A 102 13.20 -9.71 2.96
N HIS A 103 14.21 -9.62 2.09
CA HIS A 103 14.04 -9.77 0.64
C HIS A 103 14.86 -10.96 0.11
N LYS A 104 14.44 -11.49 -1.05
CA LYS A 104 15.16 -12.58 -1.74
C LYS A 104 16.58 -12.16 -2.21
N ASN A 105 16.84 -10.86 -2.16
CA ASN A 105 18.05 -10.17 -2.58
C ASN A 105 19.19 -10.33 -1.55
N GLY A 106 18.86 -10.79 -0.32
CA GLY A 106 19.81 -10.95 0.77
C GLY A 106 19.83 -9.79 1.78
N ASP A 107 19.00 -8.76 1.59
CA ASP A 107 18.93 -7.62 2.51
C ASP A 107 18.48 -8.09 3.90
N THR A 108 19.21 -7.65 4.93
CA THR A 108 18.95 -7.97 6.34
C THR A 108 18.61 -6.71 7.11
N LEU A 109 17.63 -6.82 8.01
CA LEU A 109 17.20 -5.76 8.91
C LEU A 109 16.99 -6.34 10.32
N PRO A 110 17.02 -5.51 11.38
CA PRO A 110 16.58 -5.93 12.71
C PRO A 110 15.15 -6.50 12.66
N LEU A 111 14.89 -7.55 13.43
CA LEU A 111 13.59 -8.20 13.52
C LEU A 111 12.44 -7.19 13.77
N LYS A 112 12.67 -6.22 14.65
CA LYS A 112 11.68 -5.18 14.96
C LYS A 112 11.32 -4.34 13.74
N GLU A 113 12.30 -3.89 12.96
CA GLU A 113 12.05 -3.13 11.73
C GLU A 113 11.35 -3.96 10.67
N ALA A 114 11.77 -5.22 10.52
CA ALA A 114 11.16 -6.14 9.59
C ALA A 114 9.67 -6.40 9.89
N LEU A 115 9.33 -6.61 11.17
CA LEU A 115 7.94 -6.75 11.62
C LEU A 115 7.14 -5.45 11.52
N THR A 116 7.80 -4.29 11.59
CA THR A 116 7.14 -2.99 11.50
C THR A 116 6.70 -2.66 10.07
N SER A 117 7.57 -2.90 9.07
CA SER A 117 7.35 -2.36 7.72
C SER A 117 7.33 -3.39 6.60
N HIS A 118 7.76 -4.64 6.84
CA HIS A 118 7.95 -5.62 5.75
C HIS A 118 7.12 -6.89 5.87
N PHE A 119 6.57 -7.20 7.04
CA PHE A 119 5.74 -8.38 7.27
C PHE A 119 4.30 -8.03 7.69
N GLU A 120 3.35 -8.82 7.22
CA GLU A 120 1.95 -8.74 7.63
C GLU A 120 1.73 -9.54 8.92
N ILE A 121 1.44 -8.84 10.03
CA ILE A 121 1.23 -9.46 11.36
C ILE A 121 -0.22 -9.38 11.85
N THR A 122 -1.10 -8.70 11.11
CA THR A 122 -2.49 -8.44 11.53
C THR A 122 -3.50 -9.42 10.96
N VAL A 123 -3.16 -10.09 9.85
CA VAL A 123 -4.06 -11.04 9.16
C VAL A 123 -3.64 -12.47 9.42
N LEU A 124 -4.52 -13.22 10.07
CA LEU A 124 -4.36 -14.65 10.22
C LEU A 124 -4.96 -15.35 9.00
N THR A 125 -4.16 -16.13 8.29
CA THR A 125 -4.65 -16.99 7.20
C THR A 125 -4.61 -18.45 7.60
N LYS A 126 -5.46 -19.27 6.97
CA LYS A 126 -5.44 -20.72 7.21
C LYS A 126 -4.07 -21.34 6.90
N PRO A 127 -3.40 -21.04 5.76
CA PRO A 127 -2.06 -21.57 5.51
C PRO A 127 -1.04 -21.16 6.57
N LEU A 128 -1.08 -19.91 7.05
CA LEU A 128 -0.22 -19.43 8.13
C LEU A 128 -0.41 -20.27 9.40
N LEU A 129 -1.66 -20.44 9.85
CA LEU A 129 -1.97 -21.21 11.05
C LEU A 129 -1.58 -22.70 10.92
N GLN A 130 -1.68 -23.28 9.71
CA GLN A 130 -1.25 -24.65 9.45
C GLN A 130 0.28 -24.79 9.57
N LYS A 131 1.04 -23.83 9.04
CA LYS A 131 2.50 -23.79 9.19
C LYS A 131 2.89 -23.58 10.65
N MET A 132 2.26 -22.64 11.35
CA MET A 132 2.53 -22.43 12.77
C MET A 132 2.28 -23.70 13.60
N ALA A 133 1.24 -24.48 13.28
CA ALA A 133 0.97 -25.73 13.98
C ALA A 133 2.17 -26.70 13.92
N SER A 134 2.94 -26.76 12.83
CA SER A 134 4.13 -27.62 12.77
C SER A 134 5.30 -27.12 13.62
N PHE A 135 5.36 -25.81 13.92
CA PHE A 135 6.41 -25.22 14.76
C PHE A 135 6.05 -25.19 16.25
N THR A 136 4.80 -25.47 16.61
CA THR A 136 4.31 -25.41 18.00
C THR A 136 3.95 -26.80 18.53
N LYS A 137 4.23 -27.06 19.81
CA LYS A 137 3.74 -28.24 20.53
C LYS A 137 2.34 -28.05 21.11
N SER A 138 1.61 -27.00 20.69
CA SER A 138 0.31 -26.66 21.25
C SER A 138 -0.75 -27.68 20.82
N GLU A 139 -1.15 -28.55 21.75
CA GLU A 139 -2.20 -29.53 21.51
C GLU A 139 -3.53 -28.85 21.14
N ALA A 140 -3.83 -27.70 21.73
CA ALA A 140 -5.02 -26.92 21.41
C ALA A 140 -5.04 -26.49 19.93
N LEU A 141 -3.92 -26.02 19.39
CA LEU A 141 -3.80 -25.64 17.98
C LEU A 141 -3.91 -26.86 17.05
N GLN A 142 -3.28 -27.98 17.41
CA GLN A 142 -3.38 -29.24 16.67
C GLN A 142 -4.81 -29.78 16.63
N VAL A 143 -5.53 -29.70 17.76
CA VAL A 143 -6.93 -30.12 17.88
C VAL A 143 -7.86 -29.25 17.03
N LEU A 144 -7.56 -27.96 16.84
CA LEU A 144 -8.35 -27.06 15.99
C LEU A 144 -8.36 -27.50 14.52
N PHE A 145 -7.29 -28.12 14.03
CA PHE A 145 -7.19 -28.61 12.64
C PHE A 145 -7.78 -29.99 12.39
N ARG A 146 -8.20 -30.73 13.43
CA ARG A 146 -8.92 -32.01 13.28
C ARG A 146 -10.29 -31.77 12.61
N ARG A 147 -10.72 -32.68 11.71
CA ARG A 147 -11.91 -32.56 10.81
C ARG A 147 -13.18 -31.99 11.46
N ARG A 148 -13.41 -32.24 12.76
CA ARG A 148 -14.62 -31.83 13.51
C ARG A 148 -14.68 -30.34 13.91
N LYS A 149 -13.59 -29.55 13.84
CA LYS A 149 -13.55 -28.14 14.34
C LYS A 149 -13.33 -27.06 13.27
N ARG A 150 -13.55 -27.37 11.98
CA ARG A 150 -13.39 -26.43 10.85
C ARG A 150 -14.14 -25.10 11.01
N ARG A 151 -15.31 -25.08 11.68
CA ARG A 151 -16.07 -23.84 11.96
C ARG A 151 -15.38 -22.93 13.00
N LYS A 152 -14.67 -23.50 13.98
CA LYS A 152 -13.92 -22.74 15.00
C LYS A 152 -12.67 -22.09 14.40
N VAL A 153 -11.97 -22.79 13.49
CA VAL A 153 -10.84 -22.22 12.75
C VAL A 153 -11.29 -21.04 11.90
N LYS A 154 -12.42 -21.17 11.19
CA LYS A 154 -13.05 -20.06 10.45
C LYS A 154 -13.27 -18.80 11.30
N SER A 155 -13.75 -18.97 12.53
CA SER A 155 -14.00 -17.86 13.45
C SER A 155 -12.74 -17.12 13.90
N ILE A 156 -11.56 -17.74 13.86
CA ILE A 156 -10.31 -17.12 14.32
C ILE A 156 -9.80 -16.11 13.30
N TYR A 157 -9.79 -16.48 12.01
CA TYR A 157 -9.36 -15.58 10.94
C TYR A 157 -10.48 -14.69 10.36
N SER A 158 -11.75 -14.96 10.65
CA SER A 158 -12.85 -14.09 10.23
C SER A 158 -13.09 -12.89 11.17
N ARG A 159 -12.41 -12.84 12.32
CA ARG A 159 -12.48 -11.69 13.24
C ARG A 159 -11.63 -10.56 12.66
N LYS A 160 -12.26 -9.67 11.91
CA LYS A 160 -11.67 -8.36 11.61
C LYS A 160 -11.54 -7.60 12.93
N ARG A 161 -10.34 -7.55 13.52
CA ARG A 161 -10.01 -6.53 14.52
C ARG A 161 -9.96 -5.20 13.78
N PHE A 162 -11.08 -4.50 13.72
CA PHE A 162 -11.09 -3.05 13.50
C PHE A 162 -10.95 -2.42 14.87
N SER A 163 -9.73 -2.07 15.29
CA SER A 163 -9.56 -1.06 16.35
C SER A 163 -8.11 -0.59 16.43
N ARG A 164 -7.95 0.74 16.34
CA ARG A 164 -6.80 1.55 16.81
C ARG A 164 -5.55 1.58 15.93
N CYS A 165 -5.65 2.06 14.69
CA CYS A 165 -4.44 2.44 13.94
C CYS A 165 -4.21 3.96 13.83
N CYS A 166 -5.16 4.80 14.26
CA CYS A 166 -4.98 6.26 14.21
C CYS A 166 -5.49 6.90 15.49
N SER A 167 -4.58 7.24 16.39
CA SER A 167 -4.75 8.27 17.44
C SER A 167 -3.62 9.25 17.29
#